data_AF-A0A2J0LNV8-F1
#
_entry.id   AF-A0A2J0LNV8-F1
#
_cell.length_a   1.000
_cell.length_b   1.000
_cell.length_c   1.000
_cell.angle_alpha   90.00
_cell.angle_beta   90.00
_cell.angle_gamma   90.00
#
_symmetry.space_group_name_H-M   'P 1'
#
loop_
_entity.id
_entity.type
_entity.pdbx_description
1 polymer ?
#
loop_
_entity_poly.entity_id
_entity_poly.type
_entity_poly.pdbx_seq_one_letter_code
_entity_poly.pdbx_strand_id
1 'polypeptide(L)'
;GKGLLKVLQSAWHLTFIAIILVMSLVLFAKMFFHKGAPLRGGMPSGHAAFVFSCWAIIMFISQNNLVILLSFIMAVLVARSRVKERIHSIWEVLAGAVLGILATTLVFQLMQ
;
A
#
# COMPACT_ATOMS: atom_id res chain seq x y z
N GLY A 1 17.16 23.30 -15.57
CA GLY A 1 17.83 22.00 -15.35
C GLY A 1 18.39 21.72 -13.95
N LYS A 2 18.06 22.47 -12.88
CA LYS A 2 18.44 22.09 -11.49
C LYS A 2 17.26 21.76 -10.59
N GLY A 3 16.08 22.34 -10.86
CA GLY A 3 14.82 21.97 -10.18
C GLY A 3 14.37 20.55 -10.49
N LEU A 4 14.55 20.09 -11.74
CA LEU A 4 14.17 18.76 -12.20
C LEU A 4 14.98 17.66 -11.49
N LEU A 5 16.29 17.86 -11.27
CA LEU A 5 17.15 16.94 -10.52
C LEU A 5 16.82 16.90 -9.02
N LYS A 6 16.39 18.02 -8.40
CA LYS A 6 15.92 18.04 -7.00
C LYS A 6 14.57 17.34 -6.82
N VAL A 7 13.66 17.47 -7.78
CA VAL A 7 12.37 16.74 -7.77
C VAL A 7 12.62 15.24 -7.90
N LEU A 8 13.51 14.84 -8.81
CA LEU A 8 13.94 13.44 -9.01
C LEU A 8 14.73 12.84 -7.83
N GLN A 9 15.17 13.65 -6.85
CA GLN A 9 15.85 13.16 -5.63
C GLN A 9 15.02 13.33 -4.36
N SER A 10 13.81 13.90 -4.44
CA SER A 10 12.98 14.14 -3.26
C SER A 10 12.04 12.96 -2.99
N ALA A 11 11.94 12.46 -1.75
CA ALA A 11 11.12 11.29 -1.37
C ALA A 11 9.65 11.29 -1.88
N TRP A 12 9.14 12.45 -2.30
CA TRP A 12 7.86 12.63 -2.97
C TRP A 12 7.69 11.82 -4.26
N HIS A 13 8.70 11.76 -5.14
CA HIS A 13 8.54 11.04 -6.41
C HIS A 13 8.39 9.52 -6.17
N LEU A 14 9.19 8.95 -5.27
CA LEU A 14 9.09 7.54 -4.86
C LEU A 14 7.74 7.23 -4.21
N THR A 15 7.25 8.12 -3.36
CA THR A 15 5.93 8.01 -2.72
C THR A 15 4.82 7.89 -3.77
N PHE A 16 4.81 8.77 -4.77
CA PHE A 16 3.82 8.74 -5.84
C PHE A 16 3.91 7.48 -6.70
N ILE A 17 5.13 7.08 -7.09
CA ILE A 17 5.35 5.88 -7.90
C ILE A 17 4.89 4.64 -7.16
N ALA A 18 5.24 4.50 -5.88
CA ALA A 18 4.84 3.36 -5.05
C ALA A 18 3.31 3.25 -4.93
N ILE A 19 2.61 4.35 -4.66
CA ILE A 19 1.15 4.33 -4.53
C ILE A 19 0.47 3.97 -5.85
N ILE A 20 0.89 4.58 -6.97
CA ILE A 20 0.33 4.27 -8.29
C ILE A 20 0.56 2.80 -8.63
N LEU A 21 1.78 2.30 -8.44
CA LEU A 21 2.13 0.91 -8.71
C LEU A 21 1.28 -0.06 -7.87
N VAL A 22 1.16 0.17 -6.56
CA VAL A 22 0.36 -0.66 -5.65
C VAL A 22 -1.10 -0.69 -6.10
N MET A 23 -1.69 0.47 -6.41
CA MET A 23 -3.09 0.54 -6.85
C MET A 23 -3.29 -0.17 -8.20
N SER A 24 -2.37 0.00 -9.15
CA SER A 24 -2.39 -0.73 -10.42
C SER A 24 -2.31 -2.25 -10.20
N LEU A 25 -1.36 -2.72 -9.39
CA LEU A 25 -1.20 -4.16 -9.08
C LEU A 25 -2.45 -4.75 -8.43
N VAL A 26 -3.09 -4.03 -7.51
CA VAL A 26 -4.36 -4.45 -6.90
C VAL A 26 -5.46 -4.58 -7.95
N LEU A 27 -5.58 -3.61 -8.87
CA LEU A 27 -6.59 -3.67 -9.93
C LEU A 27 -6.35 -4.87 -10.86
N PHE A 28 -5.10 -5.08 -11.30
CA PHE A 28 -4.74 -6.25 -12.12
C PHE A 28 -5.01 -7.57 -11.39
N ALA A 29 -4.63 -7.69 -10.12
CA ALA A 29 -4.86 -8.90 -9.35
C ALA A 29 -6.37 -9.19 -9.18
N LYS A 30 -7.19 -8.17 -8.90
CA LYS A 30 -8.64 -8.32 -8.82
C LYS A 30 -9.27 -8.81 -10.12
N MET A 31 -8.79 -8.31 -11.26
CA MET A 31 -9.24 -8.80 -12.57
C MET A 31 -8.88 -10.27 -12.76
N PHE A 32 -7.68 -10.69 -12.34
CA PHE A 32 -7.23 -12.07 -12.52
C PHE A 32 -7.99 -13.07 -11.63
N PHE A 33 -8.27 -12.73 -10.38
CA PHE A 33 -8.86 -13.65 -9.41
C PHE A 33 -10.37 -13.89 -9.56
N HIS A 34 -11.07 -13.18 -10.46
CA HIS A 34 -12.46 -13.43 -10.96
C HIS A 34 -13.54 -13.87 -9.95
N LYS A 35 -13.37 -13.66 -8.63
CA LYS A 35 -14.33 -14.09 -7.60
C LYS A 35 -15.18 -12.93 -7.10
N GLY A 36 -16.42 -12.89 -7.60
CA GLY A 36 -17.55 -12.22 -6.97
C GLY A 36 -17.71 -10.74 -7.30
N ALA A 37 -18.95 -10.25 -7.27
CA ALA A 37 -19.38 -8.94 -7.76
C ALA A 37 -18.42 -7.78 -7.39
N PRO A 38 -18.11 -6.85 -8.33
CA PRO A 38 -17.11 -5.77 -8.17
C PRO A 38 -17.28 -4.86 -6.95
N LEU A 39 -18.42 -4.93 -6.27
CA LEU A 39 -18.86 -4.07 -5.18
C LEU A 39 -19.02 -4.79 -3.83
N ARG A 40 -18.72 -6.09 -3.72
CA ARG A 40 -18.94 -6.90 -2.49
C ARG A 40 -17.73 -7.68 -1.96
N GLY A 41 -16.54 -7.46 -2.51
CA GLY A 41 -15.31 -8.16 -2.11
C GLY A 41 -14.48 -8.56 -3.31
N GLY A 42 -13.31 -9.14 -3.07
CA GLY A 42 -12.38 -9.58 -4.11
C GLY A 42 -10.94 -9.59 -3.61
N MET A 43 -10.17 -10.58 -4.07
CA MET A 43 -8.78 -10.77 -3.70
C MET A 43 -7.84 -10.00 -4.66
N PRO A 44 -6.84 -9.25 -4.16
CA PRO A 44 -6.56 -8.88 -2.77
C PRO A 44 -7.32 -7.61 -2.32
N SER A 45 -7.34 -7.35 -1.00
CA SER A 45 -7.94 -6.13 -0.46
C SER A 45 -7.11 -4.89 -0.82
N GLY A 46 -7.65 -4.04 -1.68
CA GLY A 46 -7.00 -2.78 -2.09
C GLY A 46 -6.82 -1.78 -0.96
N HIS A 47 -7.77 -1.71 -0.02
CA HIS A 47 -7.65 -0.85 1.15
C HIS A 47 -6.48 -1.27 2.04
N ALA A 48 -6.32 -2.58 2.27
CA ALA A 48 -5.19 -3.11 3.03
C ALA A 48 -3.87 -2.81 2.30
N ALA A 49 -3.80 -3.07 0.99
CA ALA A 49 -2.62 -2.77 0.19
C ALA A 49 -2.22 -1.28 0.25
N PHE A 50 -3.19 -0.38 0.13
CA PHE A 50 -2.94 1.05 0.19
C PHE A 50 -2.42 1.51 1.56
N VAL A 51 -3.10 1.16 2.66
CA VAL A 51 -2.69 1.64 4.00
C VAL A 51 -1.35 1.05 4.46
N PHE A 52 -1.07 -0.21 4.10
CA PHE A 52 0.23 -0.82 4.39
C PHE A 52 1.35 -0.31 3.47
N SER A 53 1.03 0.08 2.23
CA SER A 53 1.95 0.82 1.36
C SER A 53 2.31 2.17 1.97
N CYS A 54 1.32 2.93 2.46
CA CYS A 54 1.54 4.20 3.16
C CYS A 54 2.40 4.04 4.41
N TRP A 55 2.13 3.02 5.23
CA TRP A 55 2.97 2.71 6.38
C TRP A 55 4.42 2.38 5.97
N ALA A 56 4.62 1.58 4.94
CA ALA A 56 5.96 1.25 4.42
C ALA A 56 6.68 2.52 3.91
N ILE A 57 5.99 3.40 3.20
CA ILE A 57 6.54 4.71 2.78
C ILE A 57 6.99 5.50 4.01
N ILE A 58 6.14 5.62 5.03
CA ILE A 58 6.46 6.31 6.29
C ILE A 58 7.69 5.68 6.95
N MET A 59 7.83 4.36 6.93
CA MET A 59 9.00 3.66 7.46
C MET A 59 10.30 4.06 6.73
N PHE A 60 10.26 4.26 5.41
CA PHE A 60 11.43 4.69 4.64
C PHE A 60 11.76 6.19 4.76
N ILE A 61 10.75 7.05 4.89
CA ILE A 61 10.95 8.51 4.87
C ILE A 61 11.04 9.15 6.26
N SER A 62 10.53 8.47 7.30
CA SER A 62 10.47 9.02 8.66
C SER A 62 11.62 8.52 9.52
N GLN A 63 12.25 9.43 10.25
CA GLN A 63 13.27 9.11 11.27
C GLN A 63 12.66 8.93 12.68
N ASN A 64 11.32 9.07 12.82
CA ASN A 64 10.65 9.03 14.11
C ASN A 64 9.87 7.72 14.29
N ASN A 65 10.38 6.85 15.16
CA ASN A 65 9.79 5.54 15.47
C ASN A 65 8.34 5.64 15.97
N LEU A 66 7.97 6.70 16.68
CA LEU A 66 6.60 6.92 17.14
C LEU A 66 5.65 7.16 15.96
N VAL A 67 6.08 7.92 14.95
CA VAL A 67 5.28 8.14 13.73
C VAL A 67 5.11 6.85 12.94
N ILE A 68 6.15 6.02 12.85
CA ILE A 68 6.10 4.70 12.21
C ILE A 68 5.13 3.79 12.96
N LEU A 69 5.16 3.77 14.29
CA LEU A 69 4.27 2.96 15.11
C LEU A 69 2.80 3.42 15.00
N LEU A 70 2.54 4.72 15.12
CA LEU A 70 1.18 5.26 15.01
C LEU A 70 0.57 5.00 13.63
N SER A 71 1.35 5.17 12.56
CA SER A 71 0.90 4.86 11.21
C SER A 71 0.67 3.36 11.00
N PHE A 72 1.46 2.49 11.65
CA PHE A 72 1.20 1.04 11.65
C PHE A 72 -0.13 0.71 12.31
N ILE A 73 -0.41 1.29 13.48
CA ILE A 73 -1.67 1.09 14.20
C ILE A 73 -2.84 1.54 13.32
N MET A 74 -2.73 2.70 12.66
CA MET A 74 -3.74 3.17 11.71
C MET A 74 -3.95 2.20 10.54
N ALA A 75 -2.88 1.67 9.95
CA ALA A 75 -2.97 0.68 8.88
C ALA A 75 -3.70 -0.59 9.35
N VAL A 76 -3.39 -1.08 10.56
CA VAL A 76 -4.07 -2.23 11.16
C VAL A 76 -5.55 -1.95 11.42
N LEU A 77 -5.91 -0.77 11.95
CA LEU A 77 -7.30 -0.40 12.23
C LEU A 77 -8.14 -0.34 10.95
N VAL A 78 -7.61 0.25 9.87
CA VAL A 78 -8.28 0.29 8.56
C VAL A 78 -8.36 -1.10 7.94
N ALA A 79 -7.33 -1.94 8.08
CA ALA A 79 -7.39 -3.31 7.60
C ALA A 79 -8.43 -4.16 8.37
N ARG A 80 -8.53 -3.96 9.69
CA ARG A 80 -9.53 -4.62 10.55
C ARG A 80 -10.96 -4.22 10.23
N SER A 81 -11.21 -2.95 9.87
CA SER A 81 -12.56 -2.51 9.50
C SER A 81 -13.10 -3.29 8.30
N ARG A 82 -12.23 -3.62 7.34
CA ARG A 82 -12.63 -4.39 6.14
C ARG A 82 -13.01 -5.85 6.43
N VAL A 83 -12.41 -6.46 7.44
CA VAL A 83 -12.83 -7.78 7.93
C VAL A 83 -14.14 -7.67 8.72
N LYS A 84 -14.26 -6.66 9.58
CA LYS A 84 -15.42 -6.43 10.45
C LYS A 84 -16.70 -6.14 9.64
N GLU A 85 -16.58 -5.43 8.53
CA GLU A 85 -17.68 -5.12 7.61
C GLU A 85 -18.09 -6.33 6.73
N ARG A 86 -17.44 -7.51 6.90
CA ARG A 86 -17.62 -8.73 6.08
C ARG A 86 -17.44 -8.51 4.57
N ILE A 87 -16.74 -7.45 4.18
CA ILE A 87 -16.42 -7.12 2.78
C ILE A 87 -15.26 -7.97 2.27
N HIS A 88 -14.28 -8.24 3.14
CA HIS A 88 -13.10 -9.03 2.81
C HIS A 88 -12.80 -10.13 3.83
N SER A 89 -12.26 -11.25 3.37
CA SER A 89 -11.72 -12.27 4.28
C SER A 89 -10.39 -11.84 4.88
N ILE A 90 -9.99 -12.45 6.01
CA ILE A 90 -8.68 -12.20 6.63
C ILE A 90 -7.54 -12.45 5.62
N TRP A 91 -7.67 -13.47 4.78
CA TRP A 91 -6.68 -13.80 3.75
C TRP A 91 -6.57 -12.75 2.65
N GLU A 92 -7.68 -12.14 2.23
CA GLU A 92 -7.66 -11.05 1.25
C GLU A 92 -7.01 -9.79 1.81
N VAL A 93 -7.26 -9.49 3.08
CA VAL A 93 -6.64 -8.37 3.80
C VAL A 93 -5.14 -8.60 3.96
N LEU A 94 -4.73 -9.81 4.36
CA LEU A 94 -3.33 -10.16 4.51
C LEU A 94 -2.58 -10.12 3.17
N ALA A 95 -3.18 -10.68 2.11
CA ALA A 95 -2.61 -10.63 0.76
C ALA A 95 -2.44 -9.18 0.27
N GLY A 96 -3.44 -8.32 0.54
CA GLY A 96 -3.34 -6.89 0.25
C GLY A 96 -2.21 -6.22 1.01
N ALA A 97 -2.15 -6.42 2.33
CA ALA A 97 -1.10 -5.85 3.19
C ALA A 97 0.31 -6.24 2.72
N VAL A 98 0.53 -7.52 2.45
CA VAL A 98 1.81 -8.04 1.94
C VAL A 98 2.15 -7.43 0.59
N LEU A 99 1.20 -7.38 -0.35
CA LEU A 99 1.41 -6.76 -1.66
C LEU A 99 1.81 -5.28 -1.52
N GLY A 100 1.12 -4.52 -0.67
CA GLY A 100 1.44 -3.12 -0.40
C GLY A 100 2.84 -2.90 0.14
N ILE A 101 3.25 -3.72 1.14
CA ILE A 101 4.60 -3.63 1.73
C ILE A 101 5.68 -4.00 0.72
N LEU A 102 5.51 -5.12 0.01
CA LEU A 102 6.52 -5.63 -0.91
C LEU A 102 6.71 -4.72 -2.12
N ALA A 103 5.62 -4.25 -2.73
CA ALA A 103 5.71 -3.36 -3.88
C ALA A 103 6.32 -2.00 -3.51
N THR A 104 5.93 -1.41 -2.36
CA THR A 104 6.58 -0.18 -1.88
C THR A 104 8.06 -0.41 -1.58
N THR A 105 8.39 -1.47 -0.86
CA THR A 105 9.79 -1.81 -0.52
C THR A 105 10.63 -1.97 -1.78
N LEU A 106 10.10 -2.64 -2.80
CA LEU A 106 10.78 -2.82 -4.08
C LEU A 106 11.05 -1.47 -4.77
N VAL A 107 10.06 -0.57 -4.82
CA VAL A 107 10.24 0.77 -5.39
C VAL A 107 11.33 1.54 -4.66
N PHE A 108 11.29 1.56 -3.33
CA PHE A 108 12.27 2.27 -2.53
C PHE A 108 13.67 1.64 -2.64
N GLN A 109 13.80 0.31 -2.66
CA GLN A 109 15.11 -0.34 -2.82
C GLN A 109 15.75 -0.17 -4.20
N LEU A 110 14.94 -0.07 -5.27
CA LEU A 110 15.46 0.04 -6.63
C LEU A 110 15.75 1.49 -7.05
N MET A 111 15.12 2.47 -6.40
CA MET A 111 15.10 3.86 -6.87
C MET A 111 15.56 4.90 -5.83
N GLN A 112 15.73 4.52 -4.56
CA GLN A 112 16.32 5.36 -3.53
C GLN A 112 17.84 5.12 -3.44
#